data_AF-A0A6G4JK79-F1
#
_entry.id   AF-A0A6G4JK79-F1
#
_cell.length_a   1.000
_cell.length_b   1.000
_cell.length_c   1.000
_cell.angle_alpha   90.00
_cell.angle_beta   90.00
_cell.angle_gamma   90.00
#
_symmetry.space_group_name_H-M   'P 1'
#
loop_
_entity.id
_entity.type
_entity.pdbx_description
1 polymer ?
#
loop_
_entity_poly.entity_id
_entity_poly.type
_entity_poly.pdbx_seq_one_letter_code
_entity_poly.pdbx_strand_id
1 'polypeptide(L)' 'MKQRDELIGDIAKLRERNKELEKKASAWDRYCKSVEKDLINEFGNDHERVKFGMELNNKIFMEDNANE' A
#
# COMPACT_ATOMS: atom_id res chain seq x y z
N MET A 1 2.81 18.21 -34.68
CA MET A 1 2.39 16.80 -34.53
C MET A 1 3.29 16.04 -33.56
N LYS A 2 4.62 16.00 -33.76
CA LYS A 2 5.56 15.25 -32.89
C LYS A 2 5.36 15.41 -31.37
N GLN A 3 5.27 16.64 -30.86
CA GLN A 3 5.03 16.90 -29.43
C GLN A 3 3.70 16.31 -28.90
N ARG A 4 2.64 16.30 -29.73
CA ARG A 4 1.35 15.71 -29.36
C ARG A 4 1.49 14.20 -29.21
N ASP A 5 2.18 13.56 -30.14
CA ASP A 5 2.35 12.10 -30.15
C ASP A 5 3.22 11.64 -28.97
N GLU A 6 4.25 12.42 -28.62
CA GLU A 6 5.07 12.22 -27.42
C GLU A 6 4.22 12.31 -26.14
N LEU A 7 3.40 13.35 -26.00
CA LEU A 7 2.50 13.51 -24.85
C LEU A 7 1.48 12.37 -24.72
N ILE A 8 0.94 11.88 -25.84
CA ILE A 8 0.05 10.72 -25.85
C ILE A 8 0.78 9.48 -25.32
N GLY A 9 2.03 9.28 -25.75
CA GLY A 9 2.89 8.18 -25.29
C GLY A 9 3.15 8.25 -23.79
N ASP A 10 3.45 9.43 -23.26
CA ASP A 10 3.71 9.59 -21.82
C ASP A 10 2.45 9.44 -20.97
N ILE A 11 1.30 9.92 -21.44
CA ILE A 11 0.00 9.67 -20.79
C ILE A 11 -0.28 8.16 -20.72
N ALA A 12 0.02 7.40 -21.77
CA ALA A 12 -0.18 5.96 -21.77
C ALA A 12 0.70 5.26 -20.71
N LYS A 13 1.99 5.64 -20.62
CA LYS A 13 2.91 5.12 -19.59
C LYS A 13 2.44 5.45 -18.18
N LEU A 14 2.00 6.69 -17.95
CA LEU A 14 1.49 7.12 -16.64
C LEU A 14 0.23 6.34 -16.23
N ARG A 15 -0.70 6.11 -17.17
CA ARG A 15 -1.89 5.29 -16.91
C ARG A 15 -1.54 3.87 -16.54
N GLU A 16 -0.54 3.27 -17.18
CA GLU A 16 -0.13 1.91 -16.86
C GLU A 16 0.54 1.84 -15.48
N ARG A 17 1.43 2.79 -15.16
CA ARG A 17 2.01 2.93 -13.81
C ARG A 17 0.93 3.12 -12.74
N ASN A 18 -0.11 3.91 -13.01
CA ASN A 18 -1.21 4.09 -12.07
C ASN A 18 -1.96 2.79 -11.80
N LYS A 19 -2.26 1.98 -12.83
CA LYS A 19 -2.89 0.66 -12.63
C LYS A 19 -2.03 -0.27 -11.79
N GLU A 20 -0.71 -0.25 -11.97
CA GLU A 20 0.20 -1.06 -11.15
C GLU A 20 0.19 -0.60 -9.69
N LEU A 21 0.18 0.72 -9.44
CA LEU A 21 0.07 1.29 -8.10
C LEU A 21 -1.27 0.94 -7.45
N GLU A 22 -2.38 0.99 -8.19
CA GLU A 22 -3.70 0.57 -7.69
C GLU A 22 -3.71 -0.92 -7.28
N LYS A 23 -3.08 -1.79 -8.08
CA LYS A 23 -2.94 -3.22 -7.73
C LYS A 23 -2.12 -3.40 -6.46
N LYS A 24 -1.00 -2.69 -6.32
CA LYS A 24 -0.15 -2.72 -5.12
C LYS A 24 -0.90 -2.22 -3.88
N ALA A 25 -1.63 -1.10 -4.01
CA ALA A 25 -2.45 -0.56 -2.94
C ALA A 25 -3.55 -1.55 -2.51
N SER A 26 -4.21 -2.21 -3.46
CA SER A 26 -5.21 -3.24 -3.14
C SER A 26 -4.62 -4.46 -2.45
N ALA A 27 -3.44 -4.93 -2.87
CA ALA A 27 -2.73 -6.01 -2.21
C ALA A 27 -2.35 -5.63 -0.77
N TRP A 28 -1.90 -4.40 -0.56
CA TRP A 28 -1.58 -3.86 0.76
C TRP A 28 -2.81 -3.79 1.69
N ASP A 29 -3.95 -3.30 1.19
CA ASP A 29 -5.21 -3.28 1.96
C ASP A 29 -5.63 -4.69 2.42
N ARG A 30 -5.52 -5.68 1.53
CA ARG A 30 -5.81 -7.08 1.88
C ARG A 30 -4.84 -7.64 2.91
N TYR A 31 -3.56 -7.30 2.79
CA TYR A 31 -2.54 -7.69 3.76
C TYR A 31 -2.83 -7.11 5.14
N CYS A 32 -3.11 -5.80 5.24
CA CYS A 32 -3.43 -5.14 6.50
C CYS A 32 -4.62 -5.80 7.22
N LYS A 33 -5.67 -6.16 6.47
CA LYS A 33 -6.83 -6.88 7.01
C LYS A 33 -6.48 -8.28 7.52
N SER A 34 -5.55 -8.98 6.86
CA SER A 34 -5.07 -10.28 7.33
C SER A 34 -4.31 -10.13 8.64
N VAL A 35 -3.40 -9.15 8.72
CA VAL A 35 -2.62 -8.88 9.94
C VAL A 35 -3.54 -8.51 11.09
N GLU A 36 -4.50 -7.61 10.86
CA GLU A 36 -5.48 -7.23 11.89
C GLU A 36 -6.25 -8.45 12.40
N LYS A 37 -6.70 -9.33 11.50
CA LYS A 37 -7.37 -10.58 11.87
C LYS A 37 -6.47 -11.49 12.70
N ASP A 38 -5.21 -11.64 12.33
CA ASP A 38 -4.26 -12.49 13.06
C ASP A 38 -3.98 -11.93 14.46
N LEU A 39 -3.83 -10.61 14.57
CA LEU A 39 -3.69 -9.91 15.86
C LEU A 39 -4.93 -10.08 16.74
N ILE A 40 -6.14 -9.97 16.18
CA ILE A 40 -7.39 -10.20 16.92
C ILE A 40 -7.48 -11.66 17.37
N ASN A 41 -7.05 -12.63 16.55
CA ASN A 41 -7.07 -14.05 16.95
C ASN A 41 -6.09 -14.32 18.10
N GLU A 42 -4.94 -13.66 18.11
CA GLU A 42 -3.90 -13.83 19.15
C GLU A 42 -4.26 -13.11 20.45
N PHE A 43 -4.74 -11.86 20.36
CA PHE A 43 -4.91 -10.96 21.51
C PHE A 43 -6.38 -10.76 21.93
N GLY A 44 -7.34 -11.26 21.15
CA GLY A 44 -8.76 -11.17 21.43
C GLY A 44 -9.24 -9.72 21.54
N ASN A 45 -9.82 -9.39 22.70
CA ASN A 45 -10.38 -8.07 23.00
C ASN A 45 -9.35 -7.07 23.56
N ASP A 46 -8.05 -7.42 23.60
CA ASP A 46 -7.01 -6.47 23.96
C ASP A 46 -6.74 -5.50 22.79
N HIS A 47 -7.60 -4.50 22.68
CA HIS A 47 -7.57 -3.50 21.61
C HIS A 47 -6.27 -2.68 21.59
N GLU A 48 -5.59 -2.51 22.73
CA GLU A 48 -4.32 -1.79 22.80
C GLU A 48 -3.20 -2.60 22.13
N ARG A 49 -3.13 -3.91 22.39
CA ARG A 49 -2.15 -4.80 21.73
C ARG A 49 -2.41 -4.94 20.23
N VAL A 50 -3.67 -5.07 19.83
CA VAL A 50 -4.03 -5.12 18.40
C VAL A 50 -3.62 -3.83 17.70
N LYS A 51 -3.92 -2.67 18.30
CA LYS A 51 -3.51 -1.36 17.75
C LYS A 51 -1.99 -1.24 17.65
N PHE A 52 -1.27 -1.59 18.71
CA PHE A 52 0.19 -1.55 18.71
C PHE A 52 0.81 -2.48 17.65
N GLY A 53 0.25 -3.69 17.48
CA GLY A 53 0.68 -4.63 16.43
C GLY A 53 0.47 -4.07 15.02
N MET A 54 -0.66 -3.39 14.77
CA MET A 54 -0.91 -2.72 13.50
C MET A 54 0.03 -1.54 13.26
N GLU A 55 0.33 -0.74 14.29
CA GLU A 55 1.31 0.35 14.22
C GLU A 55 2.71 -0.18 13.88
N LEU A 56 3.15 -1.26 14.54
CA LEU A 56 4.43 -1.91 14.26
C LEU A 56 4.49 -2.45 12.82
N ASN A 57 3.42 -3.11 12.36
CA ASN A 57 3.31 -3.60 11.00
C ASN A 57 3.47 -2.46 9.97
N ASN A 58 2.73 -1.36 10.16
CA ASN A 58 2.83 -0.21 9.27
C ASN A 58 4.23 0.40 9.30
N LYS A 59 4.86 0.48 10.48
CA LYS A 59 6.21 1.00 10.65
C LYS A 59 7.24 0.23 9.83
N ILE A 60 7.23 -1.10 9.91
CA ILE A 60 8.17 -1.99 9.20
C ILE A 60 8.11 -1.80 7.67
N PHE A 61 6.91 -1.62 7.11
CA PHE A 61 6.72 -1.58 5.66
C PHE A 61 6.66 -0.17 5.06
N MET A 62 6.43 0.87 5.87
CA MET A 62 6.24 2.24 5.39
C MET A 62 7.44 3.17 5.66
N GLU A 63 8.28 2.90 6.67
CA GLU A 63 9.35 3.85 7.06
C GLU A 63 10.54 3.93 6.08
N ASP A 64 10.72 2.96 5.16
CA ASP A 64 11.85 2.97 4.22
C ASP A 64 11.63 3.76 2.91
N ASN A 65 10.47 4.42 2.73
CA ASN A 65 10.21 5.26 1.55
C ASN A 65 10.44 6.76 1.79
N ALA A 66 11.04 7.15 2.92
CA ALA A 66 11.36 8.54 3.25
C ALA A 66 12.77 8.99 2.83
N ASN A 67 13.40 8.31 1.88
CA ASN A 67 14.60 8.79 1.21
C ASN A 67 14.27 9.13 -0.24
N GLU A 68 14.27 10.44 -0.53
CA GLU A 68 14.26 11.05 -1.86
C GLU A 68 15.38 10.54 -2.77
#